data_AF-A0A9X3YGH9-F1
#
_entry.id   AF-A0A9X3YGH9-F1
#
_cell.length_a   1.000
_cell.length_b   1.000
_cell.length_c   1.000
_cell.angle_alpha   90.00
_cell.angle_beta   90.00
_cell.angle_gamma   90.00
#
_symmetry.space_group_name_H-M   'P 1'
#
loop_
_entity.id
_entity.type
_entity.pdbx_description
1 polymer ?
#
loop_
_entity_poly.entity_id
_entity_poly.type
_entity_poly.pdbx_seq_one_letter_code
_entity_poly.pdbx_strand_id
1 'polypeptide(L)'
;MIRVVMFDFAGTAVDEDRRVHHHLHGLVDTVGSFETAGGKPLRTCIVSDAAMPARAAFEAELKRLRVRATFDECLCVAADAEHVSAARSLGMPVLRFGGTGADAFDDWSQAPALIAQRVAPESEANALVAIRAHLTARGIDVASISPADANGRRMVSARIWRVLSSASDSQPLRVAVPVSATVDRAPNGALRAHIDMPTKEEIDEAANYARSLAAHGQVAAPGAPATGEATHTLEPDEHGGHKLVRRRFKAI
;
A
#
# COMPACT_ATOMS: atom_id res chain seq x y z
N MET A 1 21.35 4.34 -12.09
CA MET A 1 20.05 3.63 -12.06
C MET A 1 19.85 3.13 -10.64
N ILE A 2 18.68 3.32 -10.02
CA ILE A 2 18.47 2.84 -8.65
C ILE A 2 18.29 1.33 -8.63
N ARG A 3 19.01 0.67 -7.72
CA ARG A 3 19.02 -0.78 -7.51
C ARG A 3 18.68 -1.18 -6.08
N VAL A 4 18.84 -0.25 -5.13
CA VAL A 4 18.56 -0.46 -3.71
C VAL A 4 17.75 0.71 -3.17
N VAL A 5 16.71 0.43 -2.39
CA VAL A 5 16.02 1.43 -1.56
C VAL A 5 16.34 1.17 -0.10
N MET A 6 16.85 2.18 0.58
CA MET A 6 17.24 2.16 1.98
C MET A 6 16.24 2.99 2.78
N PHE A 7 15.54 2.35 3.71
CA PHE A 7 14.64 3.02 4.64
C PHE A 7 15.39 3.29 5.93
N ASP A 8 15.55 4.56 6.29
CA ASP A 8 16.01 4.91 7.62
C ASP A 8 14.99 4.47 8.68
N PHE A 9 15.47 3.96 9.81
CA PHE A 9 14.61 3.49 10.88
C PHE A 9 14.33 4.58 11.92
N ALA A 10 15.39 5.22 12.44
CA ALA A 10 15.28 6.13 13.57
C ALA A 10 14.65 7.47 13.15
N GLY A 11 13.55 7.86 13.77
CA GLY A 11 12.84 9.11 13.45
C GLY A 11 12.13 9.12 12.08
N THR A 12 12.23 8.02 11.33
CA THR A 12 11.65 7.88 9.99
C THR A 12 10.58 6.78 9.96
N ALA A 13 10.94 5.55 10.32
CA ALA A 13 10.02 4.42 10.35
C ALA A 13 9.13 4.44 11.60
N VAL A 14 9.70 4.99 12.68
CA VAL A 14 9.15 4.99 14.01
C VAL A 14 9.14 6.42 14.52
N ASP A 15 8.00 6.87 15.02
CA ASP A 15 7.85 8.20 15.60
C ASP A 15 8.51 8.33 16.98
N GLU A 16 8.47 9.53 17.56
CA GLU A 16 9.04 9.82 18.89
C GLU A 16 8.44 8.94 20.01
N ASP A 17 7.19 8.49 19.84
CA ASP A 17 6.47 7.62 20.77
C ASP A 17 6.76 6.12 20.55
N ARG A 18 7.73 5.79 19.70
CA ARG A 18 8.09 4.42 19.30
C ARG A 18 6.97 3.68 18.56
N ARG A 19 6.06 4.40 17.91
CA ARG A 19 5.01 3.80 17.08
C ARG A 19 5.48 3.76 15.63
N VAL A 20 5.29 2.61 15.00
CA VAL A 20 5.51 2.47 13.57
C VAL A 20 4.48 3.32 12.83
N HIS A 21 4.92 4.17 11.90
CA HIS A 21 3.99 4.98 11.12
C HIS A 21 2.99 4.09 10.39
N HIS A 22 1.73 4.55 10.36
CA HIS A 22 0.65 3.87 9.68
C HIS A 22 1.03 3.64 8.20
N HIS A 23 0.80 2.42 7.69
CA HIS A 23 1.19 1.92 6.36
C HIS A 23 2.66 1.53 6.13
N LEU A 24 3.58 1.79 7.06
CA LEU A 24 4.97 1.38 6.86
C LEU A 24 5.13 -0.15 6.77
N HIS A 25 4.35 -0.91 7.56
CA HIS A 25 4.41 -2.37 7.57
C HIS A 25 4.17 -3.02 6.20
N GLY A 26 3.33 -2.42 5.34
CA GLY A 26 3.11 -2.90 3.98
C GLY A 26 4.04 -2.27 2.94
N LEU A 27 4.73 -1.18 3.28
CA LEU A 27 5.54 -0.41 2.34
C LEU A 27 6.76 -1.20 1.86
N VAL A 28 7.51 -1.80 2.80
CA VAL A 28 8.76 -2.51 2.46
C VAL A 28 8.48 -3.69 1.54
N ASP A 29 7.41 -4.43 1.80
CA ASP A 29 6.96 -5.55 0.96
C ASP A 29 6.49 -5.06 -0.40
N THR A 30 5.69 -3.98 -0.43
CA THR A 30 5.22 -3.35 -1.67
C THR A 30 6.39 -2.94 -2.54
N VAL A 31 7.37 -2.22 -1.99
CA VAL A 31 8.55 -1.74 -2.73
C VAL A 31 9.48 -2.90 -3.08
N GLY A 32 9.58 -3.93 -2.25
CA GLY A 32 10.33 -5.15 -2.54
C GLY A 32 9.79 -5.93 -3.76
N SER A 33 8.53 -5.70 -4.14
CA SER A 33 7.94 -6.25 -5.38
C SER A 33 8.23 -5.43 -6.64
N PHE A 34 8.86 -4.25 -6.52
CA PHE A 34 9.20 -3.44 -7.68
C PHE A 34 10.34 -4.03 -8.48
N GLU A 35 10.41 -3.60 -9.74
CA GLU A 35 11.52 -3.87 -10.63
C GLU A 35 12.34 -2.60 -10.88
N THR A 36 13.65 -2.76 -10.98
CA THR A 36 14.56 -1.73 -11.50
C THR A 36 14.27 -1.43 -12.96
N ALA A 37 14.77 -0.32 -13.50
CA ALA A 37 14.62 0.01 -14.92
C ALA A 37 15.23 -1.04 -15.88
N GLY A 38 16.10 -1.93 -15.38
CA GLY A 38 16.62 -3.09 -16.12
C GLY A 38 15.81 -4.39 -15.95
N GLY A 39 14.59 -4.32 -15.38
CA GLY A 39 13.71 -5.49 -15.18
C GLY A 39 14.15 -6.46 -14.08
N LYS A 40 15.13 -6.09 -13.25
CA LYS A 40 15.58 -6.91 -12.11
C LYS A 40 14.79 -6.55 -10.85
N PRO A 41 14.52 -7.50 -9.93
CA PRO A 41 13.90 -7.19 -8.65
C PRO A 41 14.67 -6.11 -7.87
N LEU A 42 13.94 -5.12 -7.35
CA LEU A 42 14.47 -4.07 -6.50
C LEU A 42 14.84 -4.65 -5.14
N ARG A 43 16.00 -4.25 -4.59
CA ARG A 43 16.40 -4.65 -3.23
C ARG A 43 16.00 -3.57 -2.24
N THR A 44 15.53 -3.97 -1.08
CA THR A 44 15.16 -3.07 0.01
C THR A 44 15.90 -3.46 1.29
N CYS A 45 16.25 -2.48 2.11
CA CYS A 45 16.73 -2.71 3.47
C CYS A 45 16.30 -1.59 4.41
N ILE A 46 16.35 -1.90 5.70
CA ILE A 46 16.15 -0.95 6.79
C ILE A 46 17.54 -0.62 7.34
N VAL A 47 17.87 0.66 7.39
CA VAL A 47 19.11 1.18 7.99
C VAL A 47 18.77 1.51 9.44
N SER A 48 19.20 0.64 10.35
CA SER A 48 18.95 0.79 11.79
C SER A 48 20.28 0.90 12.50
N ASP A 49 20.82 2.12 12.66
CA ASP A 49 21.94 2.29 13.57
C ASP A 49 22.10 3.73 14.08
N ALA A 50 21.33 4.07 15.12
CA ALA A 50 21.35 5.40 15.73
C ALA A 50 22.71 5.78 16.36
N ALA A 51 23.64 4.83 16.51
CA ALA A 51 24.96 5.05 17.10
C ALA A 51 26.10 5.05 16.08
N MET A 52 25.86 4.67 14.81
CA MET A 52 26.90 4.63 13.79
C MET A 52 26.89 5.89 12.91
N PRO A 53 28.05 6.36 12.45
CA PRO A 53 28.10 7.35 11.38
C PRO A 53 27.35 6.84 10.15
N ALA A 54 26.49 7.69 9.58
CA ALA A 54 25.56 7.32 8.50
C ALA A 54 26.22 6.52 7.35
N ARG A 55 27.42 6.92 6.92
CA ARG A 55 28.17 6.20 5.88
C ARG A 55 28.42 4.74 6.26
N ALA A 56 28.91 4.47 7.46
CA ALA A 56 29.23 3.13 7.91
C ALA A 56 27.96 2.26 8.03
N ALA A 57 26.84 2.86 8.45
CA ALA A 57 25.54 2.20 8.48
C ALA A 57 25.08 1.79 7.06
N PHE A 58 25.16 2.70 6.07
CA PHE A 58 24.80 2.36 4.69
C PHE A 58 25.72 1.29 4.08
N GLU A 59 27.03 1.34 4.32
CA GLU A 59 27.98 0.31 3.85
C GLU A 59 27.69 -1.06 4.47
N ALA A 60 27.37 -1.11 5.77
CA ALA A 60 27.00 -2.33 6.47
C ALA A 60 25.76 -2.97 5.85
N GLU A 61 24.75 -2.18 5.50
CA GLU A 61 23.52 -2.67 4.88
C GLU A 61 23.74 -3.20 3.45
N LEU A 62 24.54 -2.52 2.63
CA LEU A 62 24.92 -3.03 1.30
C LEU A 62 25.66 -4.37 1.40
N LYS A 63 26.57 -4.49 2.37
CA LYS A 63 27.29 -5.74 2.66
C LYS A 63 26.32 -6.84 3.10
N ARG A 64 25.36 -6.53 3.97
CA ARG A 64 24.33 -7.46 4.45
C ARG A 64 23.43 -7.97 3.31
N LEU A 65 23.02 -7.08 2.41
CA LEU A 65 22.26 -7.43 1.20
C LEU A 65 23.07 -8.23 0.17
N ARG A 66 24.40 -8.28 0.30
CA ARG A 66 25.32 -8.91 -0.66
C ARG A 66 25.17 -8.34 -2.08
N VAL A 67 24.87 -7.05 -2.19
CA VAL A 67 24.72 -6.35 -3.47
C VAL A 67 25.96 -5.52 -3.75
N ARG A 68 26.47 -5.60 -4.98
CA ARG A 68 27.51 -4.70 -5.49
C ARG A 68 26.86 -3.46 -6.08
N ALA A 69 26.29 -2.61 -5.22
CA ALA A 69 25.73 -1.32 -5.61
C ALA A 69 26.60 -0.19 -5.06
N THR A 70 26.73 0.89 -5.80
CA THR A 70 27.32 2.15 -5.33
C THR A 70 26.24 3.05 -4.74
N PHE A 71 26.61 4.08 -3.98
CA PHE A 71 25.63 4.97 -3.33
C PHE A 71 24.74 5.74 -4.31
N ASP A 72 25.23 6.11 -5.48
CA ASP A 72 24.42 6.72 -6.55
C ASP A 72 23.42 5.74 -7.21
N GLU A 73 23.55 4.44 -6.94
CA GLU A 73 22.56 3.40 -7.27
C GLU A 73 21.59 3.12 -6.11
N CYS A 74 21.66 3.89 -5.01
CA CYS A 74 20.81 3.72 -3.84
C CYS A 74 19.89 4.93 -3.63
N LEU A 75 18.61 4.68 -3.38
CA LEU A 75 17.65 5.69 -2.95
C LEU A 75 17.50 5.62 -1.43
N CYS A 76 17.70 6.73 -0.73
CA CYS A 76 17.45 6.83 0.70
C CYS A 76 16.04 7.41 0.96
N VAL A 77 15.29 6.81 1.88
CA VAL A 77 14.04 7.36 2.41
C VAL A 77 14.25 7.64 3.89
N ALA A 78 14.25 8.92 4.27
CA ALA A 78 14.60 9.39 5.62
C ALA A 78 13.79 10.63 6.01
N ALA A 79 13.53 10.85 7.28
CA ALA A 79 12.95 12.08 7.83
C ALA A 79 14.02 12.99 8.44
N ASP A 80 14.98 12.37 9.13
CA ASP A 80 16.05 13.03 9.85
C ASP A 80 16.97 13.87 8.94
N ALA A 81 17.22 15.12 9.33
CA ALA A 81 17.97 16.05 8.51
C ALA A 81 19.45 15.67 8.38
N GLU A 82 20.04 15.05 9.40
CA GLU A 82 21.44 14.61 9.39
C GLU A 82 21.61 13.44 8.43
N HIS A 83 20.74 12.42 8.51
CA HIS A 83 20.72 11.31 7.56
C HIS A 83 20.45 11.75 6.12
N VAL A 84 19.52 12.68 5.91
CA VAL A 84 19.27 13.28 4.58
C VAL A 84 20.53 13.96 4.05
N SER A 85 21.21 14.76 4.88
CA SER A 85 22.45 15.46 4.52
C SER A 85 23.57 14.47 4.20
N ALA A 86 23.74 13.45 5.05
CA ALA A 86 24.75 12.42 4.88
C ALA A 86 24.52 11.59 3.61
N ALA A 87 23.30 11.13 3.34
CA ALA A 87 22.96 10.40 2.13
C ALA A 87 23.27 11.22 0.87
N ARG A 88 22.90 12.51 0.86
CA ARG A 88 23.22 13.43 -0.24
C ARG A 88 24.72 13.62 -0.43
N SER A 89 25.49 13.73 0.66
CA SER A 89 26.95 13.84 0.59
C SER A 89 27.63 12.61 -0.03
N LEU A 90 26.96 11.46 0.03
CA LEU A 90 27.39 10.20 -0.58
C LEU A 90 26.88 10.03 -2.03
N GLY A 91 26.12 11.00 -2.56
CA GLY A 91 25.55 10.95 -3.91
C GLY A 91 24.25 10.16 -4.03
N MET A 92 23.64 9.74 -2.91
CA MET A 92 22.35 9.06 -2.93
C MET A 92 21.22 10.07 -3.21
N PRO A 93 20.31 9.78 -4.15
CA PRO A 93 19.01 10.42 -4.18
C PRO A 93 18.26 10.18 -2.87
N VAL A 94 17.47 11.18 -2.44
CA VAL A 94 16.73 11.11 -1.18
C VAL A 94 15.26 11.44 -1.41
N LEU A 95 14.36 10.70 -0.74
CA LEU A 95 12.98 11.11 -0.49
C LEU A 95 12.84 11.43 1.00
N ARG A 96 12.40 12.64 1.32
CA ARG A 96 12.33 13.13 2.71
C ARG A 96 10.92 13.02 3.27
N PHE A 97 10.73 12.31 4.37
CA PHE A 97 9.45 12.32 5.10
C PHE A 97 9.36 13.54 6.03
N GLY A 98 8.22 14.23 6.09
CA GLY A 98 7.98 15.33 7.03
C GLY A 98 8.77 16.62 6.73
N GLY A 99 9.17 16.85 5.48
CA GLY A 99 10.04 17.95 5.08
C GLY A 99 9.41 18.87 4.02
N THR A 100 10.17 19.87 3.57
CA THR A 100 9.77 20.74 2.46
C THR A 100 10.62 20.48 1.22
N GLY A 101 10.03 20.62 0.03
CA GLY A 101 10.73 20.58 -1.26
C GLY A 101 10.22 19.49 -2.20
N ALA A 102 10.82 19.40 -3.39
CA ALA A 102 10.37 18.50 -4.45
C ALA A 102 10.53 17.00 -4.12
N ASP A 103 11.46 16.69 -3.21
CA ASP A 103 11.75 15.34 -2.74
C ASP A 103 11.00 14.98 -1.44
N ALA A 104 10.19 15.90 -0.91
CA ALA A 104 9.53 15.71 0.38
C ALA A 104 8.10 15.17 0.25
N PHE A 105 7.65 14.42 1.26
CA PHE A 105 6.29 13.93 1.37
C PHE A 105 5.89 13.75 2.84
N ASP A 106 4.59 13.90 3.14
CA ASP A 106 4.07 13.85 4.52
C ASP A 106 3.07 12.71 4.74
N ASP A 107 2.84 11.88 3.73
CA ASP A 107 1.91 10.76 3.76
C ASP A 107 2.61 9.50 3.23
N TRP A 108 2.81 8.51 4.10
CA TRP A 108 3.47 7.24 3.75
C TRP A 108 2.76 6.47 2.63
N SER A 109 1.47 6.70 2.40
CA SER A 109 0.77 6.12 1.24
C SER A 109 1.24 6.68 -0.11
N GLN A 110 2.01 7.77 -0.12
CA GLN A 110 2.65 8.34 -1.31
C GLN A 110 4.00 7.70 -1.63
N ALA A 111 4.69 7.16 -0.61
CA ALA A 111 6.05 6.64 -0.74
C ALA A 111 6.20 5.61 -1.87
N PRO A 112 5.31 4.61 -2.06
CA PRO A 112 5.43 3.66 -3.17
C PRO A 112 5.49 4.35 -4.54
N ALA A 113 4.67 5.37 -4.77
CA ALA A 113 4.60 6.04 -6.07
C ALA A 113 5.82 6.93 -6.31
N LEU A 114 6.27 7.64 -5.28
CA LEU A 114 7.49 8.45 -5.34
C LEU A 114 8.72 7.57 -5.58
N ILE A 115 8.80 6.41 -4.92
CA ILE A 115 9.87 5.44 -5.13
C ILE A 115 9.81 4.87 -6.55
N ALA A 116 8.63 4.47 -7.03
CA ALA A 116 8.46 3.97 -8.40
C ALA A 116 8.97 4.97 -9.44
N GLN A 117 8.64 6.26 -9.26
CA GLN A 117 9.08 7.35 -10.15
C GLN A 117 10.61 7.51 -10.19
N ARG A 118 11.33 7.21 -9.09
CA ARG A 118 12.79 7.29 -9.02
C ARG A 118 13.50 6.03 -9.50
N VAL A 119 12.88 4.87 -9.29
CA VAL A 119 13.50 3.57 -9.60
C VAL A 119 13.36 3.22 -11.08
N ALA A 120 12.15 3.33 -11.62
CA ALA A 120 11.84 2.97 -12.99
C ALA A 120 10.56 3.73 -13.42
N PRO A 121 10.67 5.01 -13.82
CA PRO A 121 9.50 5.85 -14.12
C PRO A 121 8.58 5.28 -15.22
N GLU A 122 9.18 4.57 -16.19
CA GLU A 122 8.48 3.94 -17.31
C GLU A 122 7.89 2.56 -16.97
N SER A 123 8.10 2.03 -15.76
CA SER A 123 7.57 0.72 -15.37
C SER A 123 6.08 0.81 -15.02
N GLU A 124 5.24 0.33 -15.92
CA GLU A 124 3.80 0.20 -15.67
C GLU A 124 3.51 -0.74 -14.49
N ALA A 125 4.27 -1.83 -14.34
CA ALA A 125 4.12 -2.76 -13.23
C ALA A 125 4.32 -2.05 -11.87
N ASN A 126 5.40 -1.28 -11.71
CA ASN A 126 5.64 -0.50 -10.49
C ASN A 126 4.54 0.55 -10.27
N ALA A 127 4.06 1.18 -11.34
CA ALA A 127 2.98 2.16 -11.27
C ALA A 127 1.68 1.53 -10.73
N LEU A 128 1.28 0.36 -11.22
CA LEU A 128 0.07 -0.34 -10.79
C LEU A 128 0.17 -0.80 -9.33
N VAL A 129 1.33 -1.32 -8.92
CA VAL A 129 1.58 -1.71 -7.52
C VAL A 129 1.50 -0.49 -6.60
N ALA A 130 2.10 0.64 -7.00
CA ALA A 130 2.05 1.88 -6.22
C ALA A 130 0.62 2.44 -6.08
N ILE A 131 -0.19 2.42 -7.14
CA ILE A 131 -1.60 2.83 -7.09
C ILE A 131 -2.39 1.95 -6.13
N ARG A 132 -2.21 0.62 -6.22
CA ARG A 132 -2.87 -0.32 -5.32
C ARG A 132 -2.50 -0.04 -3.87
N ALA A 133 -1.22 0.13 -3.55
CA ALA A 133 -0.78 0.44 -2.19
C ALA A 133 -1.35 1.79 -1.68
N HIS A 134 -1.36 2.81 -2.52
CA HIS A 134 -1.91 4.13 -2.21
C HIS A 134 -3.41 4.09 -1.89
N LEU A 135 -4.19 3.31 -2.64
CA LEU A 135 -5.63 3.14 -2.42
C LEU A 135 -5.93 2.22 -1.22
N THR A 136 -5.19 1.11 -1.07
CA THR A 136 -5.31 0.21 0.08
C THR A 136 -5.07 0.96 1.40
N ALA A 137 -4.09 1.88 1.42
CA ALA A 137 -3.84 2.73 2.58
C ALA A 137 -5.07 3.60 2.98
N ARG A 138 -5.96 3.90 2.03
CA ARG A 138 -7.21 4.63 2.27
C ARG A 138 -8.40 3.71 2.55
N GLY A 139 -8.16 2.42 2.79
CA GLY A 139 -9.19 1.42 3.06
C GLY A 139 -9.96 0.96 1.81
N ILE A 140 -9.35 1.10 0.62
CA ILE A 140 -9.98 0.79 -0.67
C ILE A 140 -9.38 -0.50 -1.23
N ASP A 141 -10.22 -1.51 -1.40
CA ASP A 141 -9.84 -2.79 -2.00
C ASP A 141 -9.96 -2.73 -3.52
N VAL A 142 -8.82 -2.61 -4.20
CA VAL A 142 -8.75 -2.44 -5.66
C VAL A 142 -9.09 -3.75 -6.38
N ALA A 143 -10.16 -3.75 -7.19
CA ALA A 143 -10.53 -4.89 -8.01
C ALA A 143 -9.79 -4.88 -9.35
N SER A 144 -9.79 -3.74 -10.05
CA SER A 144 -9.09 -3.58 -11.32
C SER A 144 -8.65 -2.14 -11.54
N ILE A 145 -7.57 -1.96 -12.31
CA ILE A 145 -7.04 -0.67 -12.72
C ILE A 145 -6.97 -0.70 -14.25
N SER A 146 -7.57 0.30 -14.89
CA SER A 146 -7.53 0.44 -16.34
C SER A 146 -6.18 1.02 -16.83
N PRO A 147 -5.84 0.83 -18.12
CA PRO A 147 -4.72 1.54 -18.73
C PRO A 147 -4.84 3.05 -18.54
N ALA A 148 -3.70 3.74 -18.52
CA ALA A 148 -3.70 5.20 -18.47
C ALA A 148 -4.29 5.80 -19.76
N ASP A 149 -5.05 6.87 -19.63
CA ASP A 149 -5.52 7.67 -20.76
C ASP A 149 -4.41 8.59 -21.31
N ALA A 150 -4.75 9.41 -22.31
CA ALA A 150 -3.81 10.35 -22.93
C ALA A 150 -3.21 11.39 -21.95
N ASN A 151 -3.84 11.61 -20.80
CA ASN A 151 -3.36 12.52 -19.76
C ASN A 151 -2.64 11.78 -18.61
N GLY A 152 -2.42 10.47 -18.73
CA GLY A 152 -1.81 9.66 -17.69
C GLY A 152 -2.76 9.28 -16.55
N ARG A 153 -4.05 9.60 -16.68
CA ARG A 153 -5.09 9.31 -15.68
C ARG A 153 -5.56 7.88 -15.80
N ARG A 154 -5.86 7.24 -14.67
CA ARG A 154 -6.37 5.86 -14.62
C ARG A 154 -7.73 5.79 -13.92
N MET A 155 -8.64 5.00 -14.48
CA MET A 155 -9.88 4.62 -13.81
C MET A 155 -9.64 3.34 -13.01
N VAL A 156 -10.15 3.29 -11.80
CA VAL A 156 -10.00 2.18 -10.87
C VAL A 156 -11.39 1.72 -10.44
N SER A 157 -11.67 0.43 -10.62
CA SER A 157 -12.82 -0.22 -10.01
C SER A 157 -12.36 -0.84 -8.70
N ALA A 158 -13.04 -0.51 -7.61
CA ALA A 158 -12.64 -0.93 -6.27
C ALA A 158 -13.85 -1.18 -5.39
N ARG A 159 -13.59 -1.51 -4.13
CA ARG A 159 -14.59 -1.71 -3.09
C ARG A 159 -14.16 -0.99 -1.82
N ILE A 160 -15.14 -0.53 -1.05
CA ILE A 160 -14.92 -0.09 0.32
C ILE A 160 -15.73 -0.97 1.26
N TRP A 161 -15.18 -1.22 2.45
CA TRP A 161 -15.84 -2.02 3.47
C TRP A 161 -16.67 -1.11 4.37
N ARG A 162 -17.99 -1.35 4.43
CA ARG A 162 -18.93 -0.60 5.28
C ARG A 162 -19.46 -1.48 6.39
N VAL A 163 -19.38 -0.97 7.61
CA VAL A 163 -20.00 -1.61 8.77
C VAL A 163 -21.51 -1.43 8.66
N LEU A 164 -22.24 -2.53 8.72
CA LEU A 164 -23.68 -2.52 8.88
C LEU A 164 -24.01 -2.45 10.36
N SER A 165 -24.74 -1.43 10.77
CA SER A 165 -25.33 -1.39 12.11
C SER A 165 -26.42 -2.44 12.17
N SER A 166 -26.17 -3.57 12.82
CA SER A 166 -27.25 -4.49 13.19
C SER A 166 -27.81 -4.05 14.55
N ALA A 167 -29.13 -4.12 14.69
CA ALA A 167 -29.80 -3.87 15.98
C ALA A 167 -29.72 -5.09 16.93
N SER A 168 -29.21 -6.23 16.46
CA SER A 168 -29.37 -7.53 17.14
C SER A 168 -28.14 -8.45 17.18
N ASP A 169 -27.07 -8.18 16.42
CA ASP A 169 -25.85 -9.02 16.46
C ASP A 169 -24.78 -8.39 17.34
N SER A 170 -24.14 -9.23 18.15
CA SER A 170 -23.03 -8.84 19.04
C SER A 170 -21.74 -8.51 18.31
N GLN A 171 -21.67 -8.69 16.98
CA GLN A 171 -20.47 -8.43 16.18
C GLN A 171 -20.77 -7.62 14.91
N PRO A 172 -19.95 -6.60 14.59
CA PRO A 172 -20.13 -5.77 13.41
C PRO A 172 -19.85 -6.58 12.13
N LEU A 173 -20.84 -6.59 11.23
CA LEU A 173 -20.69 -7.15 9.87
C LEU A 173 -20.24 -6.05 8.91
N ARG A 174 -19.18 -6.31 8.13
CA ARG A 174 -18.72 -5.44 7.05
C ARG A 174 -19.11 -6.03 5.69
N VAL A 175 -19.73 -5.20 4.86
CA VAL A 175 -20.06 -5.53 3.48
C VAL A 175 -19.21 -4.71 2.51
N ALA A 176 -18.85 -5.31 1.39
CA ALA A 176 -18.15 -4.61 0.33
C ALA A 176 -19.14 -3.83 -0.52
N VAL A 177 -18.93 -2.52 -0.62
CA VAL A 177 -19.70 -1.62 -1.49
C VAL A 177 -18.82 -1.25 -2.67
N PRO A 178 -19.25 -1.45 -3.93
CA PRO A 178 -18.46 -1.08 -5.09
C PRO A 178 -18.26 0.44 -5.15
N VAL A 179 -17.07 0.86 -5.57
CA VAL A 179 -16.75 2.26 -5.82
C VAL A 179 -15.91 2.39 -7.10
N SER A 180 -15.97 3.57 -7.68
CA SER A 180 -15.05 3.98 -8.75
C SER A 180 -14.08 5.02 -8.18
N ALA A 181 -12.85 5.01 -8.69
CA ALA A 181 -11.89 6.04 -8.38
C ALA A 181 -11.12 6.45 -9.63
N THR A 182 -10.79 7.73 -9.72
CA THR A 182 -9.88 8.27 -10.72
C THR A 182 -8.56 8.59 -10.04
N VAL A 183 -7.45 8.11 -10.62
CA VAL A 183 -6.11 8.35 -10.08
C VAL A 183 -5.26 9.10 -11.10
N ASP A 184 -4.75 10.26 -10.67
CA ASP A 184 -3.83 11.11 -11.42
C ASP A 184 -2.43 11.05 -10.79
N ARG A 185 -1.38 11.13 -11.62
CA ARG A 185 0.02 11.22 -11.17
C ARG A 185 0.55 12.63 -11.41
N ALA A 186 1.05 13.27 -10.36
CA ALA A 186 1.74 14.56 -10.45
C ALA A 186 3.15 14.40 -11.05
N PRO A 187 3.79 15.47 -11.59
CA PRO A 187 5.11 15.38 -12.21
C PRO A 187 6.22 14.82 -11.30
N ASN A 188 6.11 14.99 -9.99
CA ASN A 188 7.05 14.43 -9.02
C ASN A 188 6.80 12.95 -8.68
N GLY A 189 5.75 12.33 -9.26
CA GLY A 189 5.34 10.96 -9.00
C GLY A 189 4.25 10.80 -7.95
N ALA A 190 3.87 11.86 -7.22
CA ALA A 190 2.83 11.78 -6.21
C ALA A 190 1.46 11.42 -6.83
N LEU A 191 0.66 10.63 -6.11
CA LEU A 191 -0.66 10.22 -6.55
C LEU A 191 -1.75 11.10 -5.94
N ARG A 192 -2.75 11.41 -6.76
CA ARG A 192 -4.00 12.04 -6.35
C ARG A 192 -5.14 11.12 -6.77
N ALA A 193 -5.93 10.68 -5.79
CA ALA A 193 -7.10 9.85 -6.04
C ALA A 193 -8.37 10.65 -5.74
N HIS A 194 -9.29 10.67 -6.69
CA HIS A 194 -10.69 11.05 -6.48
C HIS A 194 -11.51 9.78 -6.40
N ILE A 195 -12.32 9.63 -5.36
CA ILE A 195 -13.11 8.41 -5.12
C ILE A 195 -14.58 8.81 -5.11
N ASP A 196 -15.35 8.16 -5.97
CA ASP A 196 -16.80 8.30 -6.01
C ASP A 196 -17.39 7.51 -4.83
N MET A 197 -17.66 8.22 -3.74
CA MET A 197 -18.17 7.61 -2.52
C MET A 197 -19.60 7.11 -2.76
N PRO A 198 -19.93 5.91 -2.26
CA PRO A 198 -21.25 5.35 -2.48
C PRO A 198 -22.30 6.18 -1.75
N THR A 199 -23.43 6.34 -2.42
CA THR A 199 -24.65 6.95 -1.90
C THR A 199 -25.23 6.13 -0.76
N LYS A 200 -26.18 6.72 -0.03
CA LYS A 200 -26.89 5.99 1.02
C LYS A 200 -27.67 4.81 0.44
N GLU A 201 -28.29 5.01 -0.71
CA GLU A 201 -29.07 4.01 -1.43
C GLU A 201 -28.21 2.80 -1.81
N GLU A 202 -26.99 3.00 -2.32
CA GLU A 202 -26.06 1.91 -2.64
C GLU A 202 -25.58 1.15 -1.40
N ILE A 203 -25.41 1.85 -0.27
CA ILE A 203 -25.06 1.22 1.01
C ILE A 203 -26.24 0.39 1.52
N ASP A 204 -27.47 0.93 1.46
CA ASP A 204 -28.69 0.24 1.87
C ASP A 204 -28.97 -0.98 0.99
N GLU A 205 -28.68 -0.90 -0.32
CA GLU A 205 -28.76 -2.04 -1.24
C GLU A 205 -27.76 -3.14 -0.87
N ALA A 206 -26.49 -2.79 -0.62
CA ALA A 206 -25.48 -3.75 -0.17
C ALA A 206 -25.87 -4.42 1.17
N ALA A 207 -26.49 -3.65 2.08
CA ALA A 207 -27.02 -4.16 3.33
C ALA A 207 -28.19 -5.13 3.13
N ASN A 208 -29.14 -4.78 2.26
CA ASN A 208 -30.28 -5.63 1.90
C ASN A 208 -29.82 -6.94 1.25
N TYR A 209 -28.84 -6.86 0.36
CA TYR A 209 -28.24 -8.03 -0.27
C TYR A 209 -27.62 -8.97 0.78
N ALA A 210 -26.79 -8.45 1.70
CA ALA A 210 -26.22 -9.25 2.78
C ALA A 210 -27.27 -9.91 3.69
N ARG A 211 -28.34 -9.18 4.03
CA ARG A 211 -29.48 -9.74 4.79
C ARG A 211 -30.20 -10.83 4.03
N SER A 212 -30.42 -10.65 2.72
CA SER A 212 -31.01 -11.67 1.86
C SER A 212 -30.15 -12.94 1.82
N LEU A 213 -28.83 -12.82 1.66
CA LEU A 213 -27.92 -13.97 1.69
C LEU A 213 -28.04 -14.77 3.00
N ALA A 214 -28.08 -14.07 4.13
CA ALA A 214 -28.24 -14.71 5.44
C ALA A 214 -29.61 -15.40 5.58
N ALA A 215 -30.69 -14.72 5.20
CA ALA A 215 -32.06 -15.25 5.28
C ALA A 215 -32.27 -16.53 4.42
N HIS A 216 -31.53 -16.66 3.32
CA HIS A 216 -31.58 -17.83 2.44
C HIS A 216 -30.50 -18.88 2.73
N GLY A 217 -29.79 -18.79 3.86
CA GLY A 217 -28.76 -19.77 4.21
C GLY A 217 -27.53 -19.78 3.28
N GLN A 218 -27.32 -18.70 2.52
CA GLN A 218 -26.23 -18.61 1.53
C GLN A 218 -24.89 -18.12 2.13
N VAL A 219 -24.85 -17.90 3.45
CA VAL A 219 -23.65 -17.54 4.21
C VAL A 219 -23.22 -18.74 5.03
N ALA A 220 -22.02 -19.26 4.75
CA ALA A 220 -21.46 -20.38 5.48
C ALA A 220 -21.02 -19.96 6.89
N ALA A 221 -21.26 -20.85 7.86
CA ALA A 221 -20.68 -20.72 9.20
C ALA A 221 -19.13 -20.69 9.13
N PRO A 222 -18.46 -19.99 10.07
CA PRO A 222 -17.00 -19.97 10.15
C PRO A 222 -16.42 -21.40 10.15
N GLY A 223 -15.44 -21.67 9.29
CA GLY A 223 -14.78 -22.98 9.20
C GLY A 223 -15.58 -24.08 8.47
N ALA A 224 -16.80 -23.82 7.99
CA ALA A 224 -17.58 -24.81 7.27
C ALA A 224 -16.89 -25.21 5.94
N PRO A 225 -16.95 -26.48 5.50
CA PRO A 225 -16.33 -26.93 4.26
C PRO A 225 -16.91 -26.21 3.01
N ALA A 226 -16.14 -26.18 1.93
CA ALA A 226 -16.49 -25.51 0.68
C ALA A 226 -17.56 -26.24 -0.17
N THR A 227 -18.08 -27.37 0.30
CA THR A 227 -18.91 -28.31 -0.46
C THR A 227 -20.42 -28.09 -0.30
N GLY A 228 -20.85 -26.95 0.23
CA GLY A 228 -22.28 -26.64 0.47
C GLY A 228 -22.85 -25.61 -0.51
N GLU A 229 -24.17 -25.39 -0.42
CA GLU A 229 -24.91 -24.38 -1.22
C GLU A 229 -24.55 -22.92 -0.87
N ALA A 230 -23.84 -22.71 0.24
CA ALA A 230 -23.41 -21.39 0.67
C ALA A 230 -22.40 -20.78 -0.32
N THR A 231 -22.77 -19.64 -0.87
CA THR A 231 -21.97 -18.88 -1.84
C THR A 231 -21.03 -17.87 -1.17
N HIS A 232 -21.24 -17.56 0.11
CA HIS A 232 -20.48 -16.58 0.88
C HIS A 232 -19.98 -17.17 2.20
N THR A 233 -18.99 -16.50 2.81
CA THR A 233 -18.49 -16.82 4.14
C THR A 233 -18.14 -15.54 4.90
N LEU A 234 -18.08 -15.65 6.23
CA LEU A 234 -17.64 -14.58 7.11
C LEU A 234 -16.15 -14.80 7.42
N GLU A 235 -15.31 -13.86 6.99
CA GLU A 235 -13.89 -13.85 7.34
C GLU A 235 -13.65 -12.87 8.50
N PRO A 236 -12.89 -13.25 9.53
CA PRO A 236 -12.52 -12.31 10.58
C PRO A 236 -11.76 -11.12 9.99
N ASP A 237 -12.08 -9.91 10.43
CA ASP A 237 -11.35 -8.71 10.07
C ASP A 237 -10.30 -8.34 11.12
N GLU A 238 -9.38 -7.45 10.73
CA GLU A 238 -8.30 -6.94 11.60
C GLU A 238 -8.81 -6.09 12.78
N HIS A 239 -10.11 -5.77 12.84
CA HIS A 239 -10.76 -4.96 13.87
C HIS A 239 -11.68 -5.80 14.77
N GLY A 240 -11.60 -7.14 14.71
CA GLY A 240 -12.43 -8.05 15.50
C GLY A 240 -13.87 -8.19 15.03
N GLY A 241 -14.21 -7.66 13.85
CA GLY A 241 -15.48 -7.89 13.16
C GLY A 241 -15.38 -9.00 12.11
N HIS A 242 -16.38 -9.06 11.23
CA HIS A 242 -16.39 -10.00 10.10
C HIS A 242 -16.62 -9.29 8.77
N LYS A 243 -15.92 -9.72 7.72
CA LYS A 243 -16.16 -9.35 6.33
C LYS A 243 -17.01 -10.42 5.65
N LEU A 244 -18.08 -10.01 4.99
CA LEU A 244 -18.82 -10.90 4.09
C LEU A 244 -18.08 -11.01 2.76
N VAL A 245 -17.55 -12.19 2.46
CA VAL A 245 -16.82 -12.45 1.21
C VAL A 245 -17.48 -13.55 0.41
N ARG A 246 -17.42 -13.44 -0.91
CA ARG A 246 -17.88 -14.51 -1.81
C ARG A 246 -16.85 -15.64 -1.82
N ARG A 247 -17.30 -16.87 -1.66
CA ARG A 247 -16.45 -18.06 -1.82
C ARG A 247 -15.98 -18.13 -3.26
N ARG A 248 -14.68 -18.34 -3.47
CA ARG A 248 -14.16 -18.64 -4.81
C ARG A 248 -14.72 -19.99 -5.23
N PHE A 249 -15.41 -20.03 -6.37
CA PHE A 249 -15.74 -21.30 -7.01
C PHE A 249 -14.42 -21.99 -7.37
N LYS A 250 -14.08 -23.07 -6.67
CA LYS A 250 -13.09 -24.03 -7.17
C LYS A 250 -13.85 -24.90 -8.18
N ALA A 251 -13.62 -24.66 -9.47
CA ALA A 251 -13.96 -25.67 -10.47
C ALA A 251 -13.14 -26.91 -10.12
N ILE A 252 -13.82 -28.04 -9.89
CA ILE A 252 -13.23 -29.35 -9.67
C ILE A 252 -12.73 -29.87 -11.02
#